data_AF-A0A4P6Q4V8-F1
#
_entry.id   AF-A0A4P6Q4V8-F1
#
_cell.length_a   1.000
_cell.length_b   1.000
_cell.length_c   1.000
_cell.angle_alpha   90.00
_cell.angle_beta   90.00
_cell.angle_gamma   90.00
#
_symmetry.space_group_name_H-M   'P 1'
#
loop_
_entity.id
_entity.type
_entity.pdbx_description
1 polymer ?
#
loop_
_entity_poly.entity_id
_entity_poly.type
_entity_poly.pdbx_seq_one_letter_code
_entity_poly.pdbx_strand_id
1 'polypeptide(L)'
;MYVGGCGGELSDKVYKDRVCHLAHQSSSNGCTRRHGAADSADHLYASKNVNRWLEKQGWDGRYAQYTGEFSTGGTCTRVLLETLDALPPICIELSERFDSYLTQLLQADEINRVDWLIRDNSRLAGELIDRNGYALRIRFKDQDLGRAFEVGTATRDGHLRWSDLSECVFTLKGIRTPTLADGHRLRLASTAARTPRPEFEPETVDDVEKLRRLIGRALKENNPGAARHAIDTIVQHMSGFPPEAKNEFRAKLIDLQKLKDRSAVRLQAERLLHELDTAVHSGEREHAAQLKHKLHGLARNTENGLSPQQRRMISSRLGAADRSAAARPRASAPSVGQLVTEAVEKLEAAVRKGDRRRVERLRKDATAMVQTLGSRATTAQVSMLRKAITQAQRYLRASASSSRKPKR
;
A
#
# COMPACT_ATOMS: atom_id res chain seq x y z
N MET A 1 -14.24 -25.12 1.10
CA MET A 1 -12.92 -24.46 1.04
C MET A 1 -12.68 -23.85 2.41
N TYR A 2 -11.65 -24.31 3.12
CA TYR A 2 -11.30 -23.77 4.44
C TYR A 2 -10.28 -22.65 4.27
N VAL A 3 -10.33 -21.63 5.13
CA VAL A 3 -9.43 -20.47 5.06
C VAL A 3 -8.71 -20.34 6.40
N GLY A 4 -7.39 -20.18 6.35
CA GLY A 4 -6.56 -20.03 7.55
C GLY A 4 -6.72 -18.65 8.18
N GLY A 5 -6.29 -18.50 9.43
CA GLY A 5 -6.32 -17.20 10.13
C GLY A 5 -5.55 -16.07 9.45
N CYS A 6 -4.71 -16.39 8.46
CA CYS A 6 -3.98 -15.46 7.59
C CYS A 6 -4.61 -15.26 6.20
N GLY A 7 -5.86 -15.70 5.97
CA GLY A 7 -6.59 -15.52 4.72
C GLY A 7 -6.21 -16.47 3.56
N GLY A 8 -5.21 -17.33 3.74
CA GLY A 8 -4.82 -18.33 2.72
C GLY A 8 -5.66 -19.59 2.74
N GLU A 9 -5.74 -20.27 1.60
CA GLU A 9 -6.52 -21.50 1.45
C GLU A 9 -5.89 -22.66 2.24
N LEU A 10 -6.74 -23.37 2.99
CA LEU A 10 -6.39 -24.59 3.71
C LEU A 10 -6.87 -25.81 2.93
N SER A 11 -5.95 -26.74 2.75
CA SER A 11 -6.19 -28.09 2.23
C SER A 11 -6.04 -29.12 3.34
N ASP A 12 -6.81 -30.21 3.27
CA ASP A 12 -6.62 -31.37 4.14
C ASP A 12 -5.29 -32.04 3.83
N LYS A 13 -4.35 -31.98 4.79
CA LYS A 13 -3.08 -32.69 4.65
C LYS A 13 -3.21 -34.09 5.22
N VAL A 14 -3.52 -35.03 4.32
CA VAL A 14 -3.63 -36.45 4.64
C VAL A 14 -2.24 -37.04 4.82
N TYR A 15 -1.96 -37.58 6.01
CA TYR A 15 -0.77 -38.36 6.32
C TYR A 15 -1.14 -39.85 6.41
N LYS A 16 -0.19 -40.74 6.14
CA LYS A 16 -0.40 -42.20 6.31
C LYS A 16 -0.20 -42.65 7.77
N ASP A 17 0.49 -41.84 8.56
CA ASP A 17 1.04 -42.15 9.88
C ASP A 17 0.54 -41.20 10.99
N ARG A 18 -0.28 -40.19 10.66
CA ARG A 18 -0.70 -39.12 11.59
C ARG A 18 -2.12 -38.68 11.34
N VAL A 19 -2.73 -38.09 12.37
CA VAL A 19 -4.06 -37.46 12.28
C VAL A 19 -4.02 -36.36 11.20
N CYS A 20 -4.98 -36.43 10.28
CA CYS A 20 -5.17 -35.43 9.24
C CYS A 20 -5.42 -34.05 9.87
N HIS A 21 -4.76 -33.04 9.34
CA HIS A 21 -4.95 -31.66 9.78
C HIS A 21 -4.95 -30.70 8.59
N LEU A 22 -5.70 -29.61 8.75
CA LEU A 22 -5.72 -28.52 7.79
C LEU A 22 -4.33 -27.87 7.71
N ALA A 23 -3.79 -27.75 6.50
CA ALA A 23 -2.54 -27.08 6.23
C ALA A 23 -2.68 -26.12 5.04
N HIS A 24 -1.95 -25.02 5.05
CA HIS A 24 -1.95 -24.08 3.93
C HIS A 24 -1.50 -24.75 2.64
N GLN A 25 -2.21 -24.45 1.56
CA GLN A 25 -1.73 -24.78 0.23
C GLN A 25 -0.42 -24.00 -0.03
N SER A 26 0.62 -24.67 -0.50
CA SER A 26 1.99 -24.11 -0.55
C SER A 26 2.17 -22.89 -1.47
N SER A 27 1.14 -22.54 -2.24
CA SER A 27 1.12 -21.46 -3.23
C SER A 27 0.40 -20.18 -2.80
N SER A 28 -0.47 -20.20 -1.77
CA SER A 28 -1.45 -19.11 -1.59
C SER A 28 -0.96 -17.87 -0.85
N ASN A 29 0.00 -17.99 0.08
CA ASN A 29 0.23 -16.94 1.09
C ASN A 29 1.61 -16.92 1.76
N GLY A 30 2.59 -17.74 1.32
CA GLY A 30 3.98 -17.69 1.81
C GLY A 30 4.19 -18.01 3.30
N CYS A 31 3.14 -18.36 4.03
CA CYS A 31 3.14 -18.54 5.49
C CYS A 31 3.83 -19.86 5.90
N THR A 32 5.16 -19.90 5.73
CA THR A 32 6.00 -21.02 6.17
C THR A 32 6.54 -20.74 7.57
N ARG A 33 6.03 -21.48 8.57
CA ARG A 33 6.52 -21.40 9.95
C ARG A 33 7.93 -21.99 10.05
N ARG A 34 8.93 -21.11 10.23
CA ARG A 34 10.31 -21.50 10.60
C ARG A 34 10.63 -21.26 12.07
N HIS A 35 9.88 -20.39 12.74
CA HIS A 35 9.99 -20.10 14.18
C HIS A 35 8.66 -20.43 14.88
N GLY A 36 8.74 -21.09 16.04
CA GLY A 36 7.59 -21.65 16.77
C GLY A 36 7.16 -20.89 18.03
N ALA A 37 7.77 -19.75 18.33
CA ALA A 37 7.41 -18.93 19.48
C ALA A 37 6.03 -18.25 19.27
N ALA A 38 5.33 -17.96 20.37
CA ALA A 38 3.94 -17.48 20.34
C ALA A 38 3.78 -16.09 19.69
N ASP A 39 4.80 -15.26 19.81
CA ASP A 39 4.94 -13.94 19.19
C ASP A 39 4.86 -13.97 17.65
N SER A 40 5.31 -15.06 17.02
CA SER A 40 5.23 -15.26 15.57
C SER A 40 3.81 -15.16 15.02
N ALA A 41 2.79 -15.41 15.86
CA ALA A 41 1.38 -15.36 15.50
C ALA A 41 0.70 -14.00 15.82
N ASP A 42 1.41 -13.02 16.38
CA ASP A 42 0.81 -11.76 16.85
C ASP A 42 0.14 -10.96 15.73
N HIS A 43 0.60 -11.09 14.49
CA HIS A 43 -0.07 -10.52 13.32
C HIS A 43 -1.48 -11.07 13.07
N LEU A 44 -1.72 -12.35 13.38
CA LEU A 44 -3.03 -13.01 13.27
C LEU A 44 -3.93 -12.64 14.45
N TYR A 45 -3.37 -12.54 15.66
CA TYR A 45 -4.12 -12.05 16.82
C TYR A 45 -4.51 -10.59 16.66
N ALA A 46 -3.65 -9.76 16.07
CA ALA A 46 -3.93 -8.35 15.82
C ALA A 46 -5.07 -8.15 14.83
N SER A 47 -4.97 -8.71 13.61
CA SER A 47 -6.02 -8.60 12.59
C SER A 47 -7.36 -9.17 13.08
N LYS A 48 -7.33 -10.32 13.77
CA LYS A 48 -8.54 -10.94 14.35
C LYS A 48 -9.18 -10.09 15.46
N ASN A 49 -8.40 -9.54 16.38
CA ASN A 49 -8.94 -8.70 17.47
C ASN A 49 -9.48 -7.38 16.93
N VAL A 50 -8.77 -6.72 16.00
CA VAL A 50 -9.23 -5.47 15.38
C VAL A 50 -10.48 -5.68 14.53
N ASN A 51 -10.56 -6.74 13.70
CA ASN A 51 -11.80 -7.02 12.95
C ASN A 51 -12.98 -7.35 13.86
N ARG A 52 -12.79 -8.18 14.90
CA ARG A 52 -13.84 -8.44 15.91
C ARG A 52 -14.30 -7.17 16.62
N TRP A 53 -13.40 -6.23 16.86
CA TRP A 53 -13.72 -4.94 17.47
C TRP A 53 -14.51 -4.04 16.52
N LEU A 54 -14.14 -4.00 15.23
CA LEU A 54 -14.92 -3.33 14.18
C LEU A 54 -16.35 -3.92 14.10
N GLU A 55 -16.47 -5.24 14.02
CA GLU A 55 -17.75 -5.98 14.00
C GLU A 55 -18.63 -5.62 15.21
N LYS A 56 -18.05 -5.57 16.42
CA LYS A 56 -18.76 -5.16 17.65
C LYS A 56 -19.27 -3.71 17.62
N GLN A 57 -18.70 -2.85 16.77
CA GLN A 57 -19.14 -1.46 16.58
C GLN A 57 -20.08 -1.29 15.39
N GLY A 58 -20.49 -2.39 14.75
CA GLY A 58 -21.35 -2.36 13.56
C GLY A 58 -20.61 -2.01 12.27
N TRP A 59 -19.28 -2.14 12.25
CA TRP A 59 -18.46 -2.01 11.04
C TRP A 59 -18.14 -3.39 10.48
N ASP A 60 -18.15 -3.53 9.16
CA ASP A 60 -17.76 -4.79 8.51
C ASP A 60 -16.28 -5.13 8.75
N GLY A 61 -16.00 -6.42 8.94
CA GLY A 61 -14.65 -6.95 9.07
C GLY A 61 -13.84 -6.75 7.79
N ARG A 62 -12.57 -6.37 7.94
CA ARG A 62 -11.71 -5.96 6.82
C ARG A 62 -10.80 -7.06 6.34
N TYR A 63 -10.52 -7.07 5.03
CA TYR A 63 -9.45 -7.89 4.48
C TYR A 63 -8.09 -7.44 5.01
N ALA A 64 -7.27 -8.41 5.43
CA ALA A 64 -5.96 -8.18 6.04
C ALA A 64 -4.85 -8.51 5.04
N GLN A 65 -4.06 -7.50 4.67
CA GLN A 65 -2.84 -7.66 3.89
C GLN A 65 -1.63 -7.75 4.81
N TYR A 66 -0.86 -8.82 4.70
CA TYR A 66 0.30 -9.09 5.54
C TYR A 66 1.59 -8.76 4.78
N THR A 67 2.46 -7.97 5.39
CA THR A 67 3.81 -7.64 4.87
C THR A 67 4.87 -8.16 5.84
N GLY A 68 5.94 -8.75 5.30
CA GLY A 68 7.04 -9.33 6.10
C GLY A 68 8.02 -10.14 5.26
N GLU A 69 9.07 -10.65 5.89
CA GLU A 69 10.12 -11.47 5.23
C GLU A 69 9.71 -12.95 5.07
N PHE A 70 8.51 -13.20 4.54
CA PHE A 70 7.94 -14.55 4.47
C PHE A 70 8.77 -15.54 3.62
N SER A 71 9.48 -15.04 2.60
CA SER A 71 10.30 -15.85 1.68
C SER A 71 11.58 -16.43 2.31
N THR A 72 12.06 -15.86 3.41
CA THR A 72 13.24 -16.35 4.15
C THR A 72 12.86 -17.17 5.40
N GLY A 73 11.55 -17.19 5.73
CA GLY A 73 11.02 -17.72 6.99
C GLY A 73 10.99 -16.68 8.13
N GLY A 74 11.13 -15.39 7.80
CA GLY A 74 11.04 -14.27 8.74
C GLY A 74 9.60 -13.94 9.17
N THR A 75 9.48 -12.95 10.05
CA THR A 75 8.21 -12.58 10.69
C THR A 75 7.41 -11.56 9.86
N CYS A 76 6.10 -11.52 10.13
CA CYS A 76 5.22 -10.45 9.64
C CYS A 76 5.61 -9.13 10.34
N THR A 77 6.01 -8.12 9.57
CA THR A 77 6.40 -6.81 10.10
C THR A 77 5.23 -5.85 10.18
N ARG A 78 4.22 -6.01 9.32
CA ARG A 78 3.10 -5.06 9.19
C ARG A 78 1.82 -5.74 8.71
N VAL A 79 0.67 -5.33 9.25
CA VAL A 79 -0.65 -5.76 8.77
C VAL A 79 -1.48 -4.55 8.40
N LEU A 80 -1.94 -4.49 7.16
CA LEU A 80 -2.83 -3.44 6.66
C LEU A 80 -4.26 -4.00 6.58
N LEU A 81 -5.17 -3.38 7.32
CA LEU A 81 -6.62 -3.57 7.19
C LEU A 81 -7.15 -2.46 6.28
N GLU A 82 -7.51 -2.82 5.05
CA GLU A 82 -7.81 -1.85 4.00
C GLU A 82 -9.00 -0.92 4.33
N THR A 83 -9.07 0.20 3.63
CA THR A 83 -10.22 1.13 3.65
C THR A 83 -11.50 0.39 3.29
N LEU A 84 -12.51 0.51 4.15
CA LEU A 84 -13.88 0.09 3.88
C LEU A 84 -14.81 1.23 4.30
N ASP A 85 -15.87 1.49 3.53
CA ASP A 85 -16.91 2.49 3.83
C ASP A 85 -16.42 3.88 4.27
N ALA A 86 -15.45 4.43 3.52
CA ALA A 86 -14.80 5.73 3.76
C ALA A 86 -13.93 5.84 5.02
N LEU A 87 -13.90 4.82 5.88
CA LEU A 87 -13.11 4.80 7.11
C LEU A 87 -11.62 4.64 6.79
N PRO A 88 -10.72 5.31 7.54
CA PRO A 88 -9.29 5.22 7.26
C PRO A 88 -8.79 3.76 7.31
N PRO A 89 -7.77 3.41 6.53
CA PRO A 89 -7.09 2.13 6.66
C PRO A 89 -6.40 2.06 8.03
N ILE A 90 -6.42 0.89 8.66
CA ILE A 90 -5.72 0.64 9.92
C ILE A 90 -4.45 -0.15 9.61
N CYS A 91 -3.30 0.31 10.08
CA CYS A 91 -2.02 -0.35 9.88
C CYS A 91 -1.39 -0.71 11.23
N ILE A 92 -1.19 -2.01 11.43
CA ILE A 92 -0.57 -2.58 12.62
C ILE A 92 0.93 -2.75 12.33
N GLU A 93 1.77 -1.99 13.04
CA GLU A 93 3.23 -2.04 12.93
C GLU A 93 3.79 -2.96 14.02
N LEU A 94 4.41 -4.07 13.63
CA LEU A 94 4.96 -5.09 14.53
C LEU A 94 6.50 -5.12 14.56
N SER A 95 7.15 -4.36 13.67
CA SER A 95 8.60 -4.25 13.57
C SER A 95 9.16 -3.15 14.47
N GLU A 96 10.32 -3.37 15.08
CA GLU A 96 11.12 -2.31 15.74
C GLU A 96 11.76 -1.35 14.72
N ARG A 97 12.01 -1.82 13.50
CA ARG A 97 12.81 -1.12 12.49
C ARG A 97 12.01 -0.08 11.74
N PHE A 98 12.56 1.12 11.64
CA PHE A 98 12.06 2.15 10.75
C PHE A 98 12.57 1.93 9.32
N ASP A 99 11.74 1.35 8.45
CA ASP A 99 12.11 0.90 7.11
C ASP A 99 12.05 1.99 6.02
N SER A 100 12.42 1.63 4.78
CA SER A 100 12.37 2.53 3.62
C SER A 100 10.96 2.89 3.18
N TYR A 101 9.95 2.06 3.47
CA TYR A 101 8.55 2.34 3.15
C TYR A 101 7.98 3.41 4.09
N LEU A 102 8.23 3.29 5.40
CA LEU A 102 7.90 4.34 6.36
C LEU A 102 8.63 5.65 6.03
N THR A 103 9.89 5.57 5.58
CA THR A 103 10.65 6.74 5.10
C THR A 103 9.98 7.41 3.89
N GLN A 104 9.46 6.63 2.93
CA GLN A 104 8.73 7.16 1.78
C GLN A 104 7.40 7.81 2.19
N LEU A 105 6.64 7.19 3.10
CA LEU A 105 5.39 7.76 3.63
C LEU A 105 5.60 9.07 4.39
N LEU A 106 6.71 9.21 5.14
CA LEU A 106 7.10 10.48 5.77
C LEU A 106 7.40 11.55 4.70
N GLN A 107 8.19 11.20 3.68
CA GLN A 107 8.62 12.14 2.64
C GLN A 107 7.47 12.62 1.74
N ALA A 108 6.44 11.78 1.54
CA ALA A 108 5.26 12.10 0.76
C ALA A 108 4.11 12.75 1.58
N ASP A 109 4.30 12.96 2.89
CA ASP A 109 3.27 13.38 3.85
C ASP A 109 2.00 12.49 3.84
N GLU A 110 2.17 11.21 3.51
CA GLU A 110 1.07 10.24 3.45
C GLU A 110 0.90 9.45 4.76
N ILE A 111 1.85 9.58 5.70
CA ILE A 111 1.85 8.81 6.95
C ILE A 111 0.61 9.05 7.81
N ASN A 112 0.02 10.25 7.73
CA ASN A 112 -1.20 10.63 8.46
C ASN A 112 -2.51 10.19 7.79
N ARG A 113 -2.45 9.49 6.64
CA ARG A 113 -3.65 8.93 5.95
C ARG A 113 -4.07 7.56 6.48
N VAL A 114 -3.36 7.04 7.48
CA VAL A 114 -3.46 5.67 7.99
C VAL A 114 -3.48 5.73 9.51
N ASP A 115 -4.36 4.96 10.15
CA ASP A 115 -4.32 4.79 11.61
C ASP A 115 -3.26 3.77 11.99
N TRP A 116 -2.22 4.23 12.68
CA TRP A 116 -1.11 3.36 13.10
C TRP A 116 -1.34 2.78 14.48
N LEU A 117 -1.29 1.45 14.59
CA LEU A 117 -1.27 0.69 15.84
C LEU A 117 0.14 0.09 16.01
N ILE A 118 0.95 0.67 16.89
CA ILE A 118 2.40 0.44 16.91
C ILE A 118 2.80 -0.44 18.08
N ARG A 119 3.40 -1.59 17.82
CA ARG A 119 4.00 -2.42 18.86
C ARG A 119 5.30 -1.78 19.36
N ASP A 120 6.41 -2.00 18.66
CA ASP A 120 7.75 -1.68 19.18
C ASP A 120 8.49 -0.56 18.41
N ASN A 121 7.93 -0.05 17.31
CA ASN A 121 8.57 1.00 16.47
C ASN A 121 8.59 2.39 17.15
N SER A 122 9.51 2.60 18.09
CA SER A 122 9.61 3.85 18.86
C SER A 122 9.91 5.08 17.99
N ARG A 123 10.59 4.92 16.85
CA ARG A 123 10.82 6.03 15.90
C ARG A 123 9.53 6.46 15.21
N LEU A 124 8.74 5.50 14.70
CA LEU A 124 7.43 5.80 14.11
C LEU A 124 6.48 6.44 15.14
N ALA A 125 6.50 5.96 16.38
CA ALA A 125 5.72 6.57 17.46
C ALA A 125 6.12 8.04 17.71
N GLY A 126 7.42 8.35 17.75
CA GLY A 126 7.91 9.73 17.85
C GLY A 126 7.46 10.61 16.68
N GLU A 127 7.63 10.15 15.45
CA GLU A 127 7.24 10.87 14.22
C GLU A 127 5.72 11.19 14.17
N LEU A 128 4.88 10.35 14.79
CA LEU A 128 3.44 10.59 14.91
C LEU A 128 3.08 11.49 16.10
N ILE A 129 3.75 11.35 17.25
CA ILE A 129 3.62 12.27 18.38
C ILE A 129 3.99 13.70 17.96
N ASP A 130 5.03 13.87 17.16
CA ASP A 130 5.48 15.18 16.69
C ASP A 130 4.47 15.85 15.74
N ARG A 131 3.81 15.06 14.87
CA ARG A 131 2.80 15.54 13.91
C ARG A 131 1.42 15.74 14.52
N ASN A 132 0.97 14.77 15.32
CA ASN A 132 -0.44 14.63 15.74
C ASN A 132 -0.66 14.92 17.23
N GLY A 133 0.42 15.10 18.01
CA GLY A 133 0.40 15.23 19.47
C GLY A 133 0.33 13.89 20.22
N TYR A 134 0.05 12.79 19.51
CA TYR A 134 -0.05 11.45 20.06
C TYR A 134 0.35 10.36 19.05
N ALA A 135 0.64 9.16 19.56
CA ALA A 135 0.71 7.92 18.79
C ALA A 135 -0.06 6.80 19.50
N LEU A 136 -0.65 5.87 18.75
CA LEU A 136 -1.30 4.69 19.31
C LEU A 136 -0.33 3.51 19.32
N ARG A 137 -0.12 2.98 20.53
CA ARG A 137 0.70 1.81 20.83
C ARG A 137 -0.19 0.58 20.98
N ILE A 138 0.35 -0.61 20.80
CA ILE A 138 -0.34 -1.87 21.11
C ILE A 138 0.54 -2.79 21.96
N ARG A 139 -0.10 -3.60 22.80
CA ARG A 139 0.53 -4.74 23.46
C ARG A 139 -0.41 -5.93 23.50
N PHE A 140 0.18 -7.12 23.56
CA PHE A 140 -0.53 -8.37 23.76
C PHE A 140 -0.39 -8.77 25.23
N LYS A 141 -1.48 -9.19 25.85
CA LYS A 141 -1.50 -9.74 27.20
C LYS A 141 -2.03 -11.16 27.13
N ASP A 142 -1.25 -12.13 27.62
CA ASP A 142 -1.66 -13.52 27.65
C ASP A 142 -2.85 -13.72 28.61
N GLN A 143 -3.83 -14.52 28.18
CA GLN A 143 -5.03 -14.92 28.92
C GLN A 143 -5.27 -16.42 28.71
N ASP A 144 -6.01 -17.06 29.62
CA ASP A 144 -6.13 -18.53 29.71
C ASP A 144 -6.61 -19.22 28.41
N LEU A 145 -7.31 -18.49 27.52
CA LEU A 145 -7.80 -18.98 26.24
C LEU A 145 -7.46 -18.06 25.03
N GLY A 146 -6.48 -17.14 25.16
CA GLY A 146 -6.09 -16.27 24.05
C GLY A 146 -5.08 -15.16 24.38
N ARG A 147 -4.88 -14.21 23.46
CA ARG A 147 -4.14 -12.97 23.71
C ARG A 147 -5.10 -11.78 23.67
N ALA A 148 -5.23 -11.08 24.80
CA ALA A 148 -5.90 -9.79 24.86
C ALA A 148 -5.05 -8.71 24.17
N PHE A 149 -5.73 -7.68 23.67
CA PHE A 149 -5.18 -6.65 22.81
C PHE A 149 -5.49 -5.28 23.42
N GLU A 150 -4.49 -4.64 24.02
CA GLU A 150 -4.63 -3.32 24.65
C GLU A 150 -4.05 -2.24 23.74
N VAL A 151 -4.70 -1.08 23.71
CA VAL A 151 -4.27 0.09 22.94
C VAL A 151 -3.77 1.17 23.91
N GLY A 152 -2.54 1.61 23.69
CA GLY A 152 -1.87 2.64 24.48
C GLY A 152 -1.91 3.99 23.77
N THR A 153 -2.31 5.06 24.45
CA THR A 153 -2.15 6.42 23.94
C THR A 153 -0.84 6.99 24.48
N ALA A 154 0.15 7.17 23.61
CA ALA A 154 1.42 7.83 23.92
C ALA A 154 1.33 9.31 23.52
N THR A 155 1.68 10.24 24.41
CA THR A 155 1.61 11.70 24.18
C THR A 155 2.98 12.37 24.35
N ARG A 156 3.12 13.63 23.88
CA ARG A 156 4.40 14.38 23.87
C ARG A 156 5.01 14.61 25.27
N ASP A 157 4.18 14.64 26.30
CA ASP A 157 4.58 14.71 27.72
C ASP A 157 5.14 13.37 28.28
N GLY A 158 5.21 12.32 27.45
CA GLY A 158 5.69 11.01 27.84
C GLY A 158 4.64 10.16 28.57
N HIS A 159 3.41 10.64 28.73
CA HIS A 159 2.34 9.80 29.27
C HIS A 159 1.97 8.69 28.28
N LEU A 160 1.79 7.48 28.82
CA LEU A 160 1.31 6.30 28.10
C LEU A 160 0.17 5.67 28.88
N ARG A 161 -1.07 5.86 28.40
CA ARG A 161 -2.27 5.28 29.02
C ARG A 161 -2.79 4.12 28.19
N TRP A 162 -2.84 2.94 28.79
CA TRP A 162 -3.39 1.72 28.20
C TRP A 162 -4.89 1.61 28.48
N SER A 163 -5.65 1.25 27.46
CA SER A 163 -7.07 0.93 27.49
C SER A 163 -7.30 -0.42 26.82
N ASP A 164 -8.38 -1.11 27.18
CA ASP A 164 -8.83 -2.27 26.40
C ASP A 164 -9.31 -1.80 25.02
N LEU A 165 -9.10 -2.60 23.97
CA LEU A 165 -9.58 -2.26 22.63
C LEU A 165 -11.10 -2.00 22.62
N SER A 166 -11.89 -2.71 23.42
CA SER A 166 -13.34 -2.50 23.53
C SER A 166 -13.77 -1.15 24.11
N GLU A 167 -12.89 -0.44 24.81
CA GLU A 167 -13.11 0.94 25.27
C GLU A 167 -12.80 1.99 24.17
N CYS A 168 -12.06 1.58 23.13
CA CYS A 168 -11.73 2.45 22.01
C CYS A 168 -12.88 2.50 21.00
N VAL A 169 -13.13 3.64 20.36
CA VAL A 169 -14.16 3.83 19.33
C VAL A 169 -13.51 4.07 17.97
N PHE A 170 -14.02 3.43 16.93
CA PHE A 170 -13.57 3.66 15.56
C PHE A 170 -14.44 4.69 14.84
N THR A 171 -13.79 5.67 14.20
CA THR A 171 -14.46 6.79 13.55
C THR A 171 -13.84 7.10 12.19
N LEU A 172 -14.49 7.97 11.40
CA LEU A 172 -13.92 8.50 10.15
C LEU A 172 -12.70 9.41 10.37
N LYS A 173 -12.47 9.89 11.60
CA LYS A 173 -11.23 10.54 12.05
C LYS A 173 -10.27 9.54 12.73
N GLY A 174 -10.47 8.26 12.47
CA GLY A 174 -9.68 7.14 12.95
C GLY A 174 -10.03 6.61 14.33
N ILE A 175 -9.15 5.75 14.83
CA ILE A 175 -9.21 5.14 16.17
C ILE A 175 -9.16 6.22 17.25
N ARG A 176 -10.11 6.18 18.19
CA ARG A 176 -10.21 7.06 19.36
C ARG A 176 -10.15 6.21 20.63
N THR A 177 -9.09 6.38 21.41
CA THR A 177 -9.02 5.83 22.78
C THR A 177 -9.79 6.72 23.75
N PRO A 178 -10.15 6.25 24.95
CA PRO A 178 -10.74 7.09 26.00
C PRO A 178 -9.92 8.37 26.27
N THR A 179 -8.58 8.22 26.36
CA THR A 179 -7.64 9.35 26.56
C THR A 179 -7.71 10.41 25.45
N LEU A 180 -8.12 10.04 24.22
CA LEU A 180 -8.33 10.97 23.11
C LEU A 180 -9.79 11.48 23.01
N ALA A 181 -10.74 10.79 23.64
CA ALA A 181 -12.15 11.18 23.69
C ALA A 181 -12.40 12.28 24.73
N ASP A 182 -11.67 12.26 25.85
CA ASP A 182 -11.70 13.27 26.94
C ASP A 182 -11.03 14.62 26.54
N GLY A 183 -11.13 15.01 25.26
CA GLY A 183 -10.23 15.88 24.52
C GLY A 183 -10.14 17.38 24.89
N HIS A 184 -10.44 17.78 26.12
CA HIS A 184 -10.28 19.16 26.59
C HIS A 184 -8.84 19.59 26.89
N ARG A 185 -7.84 18.68 26.84
CA ARG A 185 -6.46 18.96 27.32
C ARG A 185 -5.28 18.65 26.39
N LEU A 186 -5.50 18.12 25.18
CA LEU A 186 -4.40 17.80 24.24
C LEU A 186 -4.10 18.88 23.18
N ARG A 187 -4.64 20.10 23.35
CA ARG A 187 -4.14 21.30 22.65
C ARG A 187 -3.14 22.03 23.54
N LEU A 188 -1.89 22.16 23.09
CA LEU A 188 -1.15 23.44 23.11
C LEU A 188 0.14 23.36 22.26
N ALA A 189 0.44 24.48 21.57
CA ALA A 189 1.57 24.74 20.66
C ALA A 189 1.69 23.85 19.39
N SER A 190 1.79 24.36 18.14
CA SER A 190 1.67 25.72 17.58
C SER A 190 1.79 25.64 16.02
N THR A 191 1.39 26.57 15.13
CA THR A 191 0.65 27.85 15.22
C THR A 191 -0.04 28.15 13.87
N ALA A 192 -1.36 28.42 13.82
CA ALA A 192 -2.03 29.16 12.72
C ALA A 192 -3.50 29.47 13.09
N ALA A 193 -3.88 30.75 13.10
CA ALA A 193 -5.26 31.14 13.38
C ALA A 193 -6.18 30.80 12.21
N ARG A 194 -7.10 29.85 12.43
CA ARG A 194 -8.39 29.82 11.72
C ARG A 194 -9.47 30.02 12.75
N THR A 195 -10.28 31.06 12.55
CA THR A 195 -11.48 31.33 13.32
C THR A 195 -12.35 30.07 13.40
N PRO A 196 -12.94 29.75 14.57
CA PRO A 196 -13.88 28.64 14.66
C PRO A 196 -15.05 28.95 13.73
N ARG A 197 -15.21 28.13 12.68
CA ARG A 197 -16.47 28.06 11.93
C ARG A 197 -17.51 27.53 12.90
N PRO A 198 -18.69 28.16 13.04
CA PRO A 198 -19.68 27.72 14.01
C PRO A 198 -20.03 26.26 13.78
N GLU A 199 -20.18 25.52 14.89
CA GLU A 199 -20.74 24.17 14.87
C GLU A 199 -22.17 24.29 14.36
N PHE A 200 -22.45 23.67 13.21
CA PHE A 200 -23.79 23.62 12.66
C PHE A 200 -24.56 22.54 13.43
N GLU A 201 -25.20 22.95 14.52
CA GLU A 201 -26.35 22.24 15.05
C GLU A 201 -27.45 22.29 13.98
N PRO A 202 -28.02 21.14 13.56
CA PRO A 202 -29.15 21.13 12.63
C PRO A 202 -30.41 21.58 13.38
N GLU A 203 -30.59 22.89 13.53
CA GLU A 203 -31.67 23.51 14.34
C GLU A 203 -33.08 23.25 13.79
N THR A 204 -33.25 22.73 12.57
CA THR A 204 -34.57 22.65 11.91
C THR A 204 -34.88 21.33 11.21
N VAL A 205 -36.18 21.00 11.17
CA VAL A 205 -36.76 19.90 10.37
C VAL A 205 -36.45 20.03 8.87
N ASP A 206 -36.24 21.26 8.38
CA ASP A 206 -35.94 21.54 6.98
C ASP A 206 -34.57 20.98 6.54
N ASP A 207 -33.58 20.85 7.44
CA ASP A 207 -32.27 20.31 7.08
C ASP A 207 -32.29 18.78 6.89
N VAL A 208 -33.10 18.07 7.67
CA VAL A 208 -33.40 16.64 7.44
C VAL A 208 -34.04 16.45 6.07
N GLU A 209 -34.98 17.33 5.70
CA GLU A 209 -35.72 17.22 4.44
C GLU A 209 -34.90 17.66 3.20
N LYS A 210 -33.97 18.62 3.35
CA LYS A 210 -32.94 18.91 2.34
C LYS A 210 -32.04 17.69 2.12
N LEU A 211 -31.62 17.02 3.20
CA LEU A 211 -30.76 15.85 3.12
C LEU A 211 -31.48 14.66 2.47
N ARG A 212 -32.75 14.39 2.81
CA ARG A 212 -33.59 13.41 2.07
C ARG A 212 -33.65 13.70 0.58
N ARG A 213 -33.89 14.96 0.20
CA ARG A 213 -33.90 15.38 -1.22
C ARG A 213 -32.55 15.19 -1.90
N LEU A 214 -31.42 15.43 -1.21
CA LEU A 214 -30.07 15.17 -1.72
C LEU A 214 -29.80 13.67 -1.92
N ILE A 215 -30.13 12.84 -0.92
CA ILE A 215 -30.01 11.38 -0.96
C ILE A 215 -30.85 10.81 -2.11
N GLY A 216 -32.14 11.20 -2.17
CA GLY A 216 -33.06 10.75 -3.21
C GLY A 216 -32.59 11.12 -4.61
N ARG A 217 -32.04 12.34 -4.79
CA ARG A 217 -31.43 12.76 -6.05
C ARG A 217 -30.18 11.93 -6.39
N ALA A 218 -29.25 11.78 -5.45
CA ALA A 218 -28.02 11.02 -5.65
C ALA A 218 -28.30 9.57 -6.11
N LEU A 219 -29.25 8.89 -5.44
CA LEU A 219 -29.65 7.52 -5.78
C LEU A 219 -30.41 7.46 -7.11
N LYS A 220 -31.38 8.34 -7.34
CA LYS A 220 -32.20 8.35 -8.57
C LYS A 220 -31.39 8.69 -9.83
N GLU A 221 -30.46 9.62 -9.73
CA GLU A 221 -29.59 10.03 -10.84
C GLU A 221 -28.31 9.19 -10.95
N ASN A 222 -28.10 8.23 -10.04
CA ASN A 222 -26.87 7.44 -9.93
C ASN A 222 -25.61 8.34 -9.95
N ASN A 223 -25.67 9.45 -9.20
CA ASN A 223 -24.65 10.50 -9.19
C ASN A 223 -23.68 10.32 -7.99
N PRO A 224 -22.43 9.86 -8.21
CA PRO A 224 -21.50 9.57 -7.13
C PRO A 224 -20.95 10.82 -6.43
N GLY A 225 -20.95 11.98 -7.09
CA GLY A 225 -20.56 13.25 -6.46
C GLY A 225 -21.61 13.70 -5.45
N ALA A 226 -22.89 13.63 -5.83
CA ALA A 226 -24.01 13.87 -4.92
C ALA A 226 -24.07 12.81 -3.81
N ALA A 227 -23.76 11.54 -4.11
CA ALA A 227 -23.72 10.47 -3.11
C ALA A 227 -22.62 10.70 -2.08
N ARG A 228 -21.42 11.09 -2.50
CA ARG A 228 -20.33 11.50 -1.61
C ARG A 228 -20.74 12.67 -0.72
N HIS A 229 -21.31 13.72 -1.31
CA HIS A 229 -21.77 14.88 -0.55
C HIS A 229 -22.84 14.49 0.49
N ALA A 230 -23.79 13.64 0.11
CA ALA A 230 -24.81 13.12 1.03
C ALA A 230 -24.19 12.30 2.17
N ILE A 231 -23.23 11.42 1.90
CA ILE A 231 -22.50 10.66 2.93
C ILE A 231 -21.78 11.62 3.90
N ASP A 232 -21.03 12.58 3.36
CA ASP A 232 -20.27 13.55 4.16
C ASP A 232 -21.21 14.38 5.08
N THR A 233 -22.37 14.82 4.57
CA THR A 233 -23.39 15.53 5.36
C THR A 233 -24.10 14.64 6.39
N ILE A 234 -24.47 13.40 6.02
CA ILE A 234 -25.06 12.43 6.97
C ILE A 234 -24.08 12.21 8.14
N VAL A 235 -22.81 11.96 7.83
CA VAL A 235 -21.74 11.74 8.81
C VAL A 235 -21.57 12.93 9.74
N GLN A 236 -21.45 14.13 9.19
CA GLN A 236 -21.09 15.33 9.95
C GLN A 236 -22.17 15.73 10.96
N HIS A 237 -23.44 15.43 10.68
CA HIS A 237 -24.59 15.84 11.50
C HIS A 237 -25.34 14.65 12.13
N MET A 238 -24.82 13.41 12.00
CA MET A 238 -25.47 12.18 12.48
C MET A 238 -25.92 12.26 13.94
N SER A 239 -25.13 12.89 14.81
CA SER A 239 -25.46 13.05 16.24
C SER A 239 -26.68 13.95 16.48
N GLY A 240 -26.87 15.00 15.69
CA GLY A 240 -27.95 15.98 15.85
C GLY A 240 -29.31 15.56 15.30
N PHE A 241 -29.38 14.56 14.41
CA PHE A 241 -30.65 14.17 13.79
C PHE A 241 -31.63 13.46 14.75
N PRO A 242 -32.95 13.55 14.52
CA PRO A 242 -33.95 12.73 15.23
C PRO A 242 -33.69 11.21 15.08
N PRO A 243 -34.08 10.36 16.06
CA PRO A 243 -33.85 8.92 16.01
C PRO A 243 -34.39 8.23 14.74
N GLU A 244 -35.54 8.66 14.23
CA GLU A 244 -36.15 8.15 13.01
C GLU A 244 -35.27 8.43 11.78
N ALA A 245 -34.85 9.69 11.62
CA ALA A 245 -33.95 10.13 10.55
C ALA A 245 -32.56 9.46 10.65
N LYS A 246 -32.03 9.24 11.86
CA LYS A 246 -30.78 8.47 12.08
C LYS A 246 -30.90 7.05 11.51
N ASN A 247 -32.01 6.37 11.74
CA ASN A 247 -32.22 5.01 11.25
C ASN A 247 -32.47 4.97 9.73
N GLU A 248 -33.24 5.93 9.20
CA GLU A 248 -33.43 6.12 7.76
C GLU A 248 -32.10 6.35 7.03
N PHE A 249 -31.28 7.29 7.50
CA PHE A 249 -30.01 7.63 6.88
C PHE A 249 -28.97 6.52 7.03
N ARG A 250 -28.96 5.76 8.13
CA ARG A 250 -28.13 4.54 8.26
C ARG A 250 -28.46 3.50 7.17
N ALA A 251 -29.74 3.25 6.91
CA ALA A 251 -30.14 2.35 5.84
C ALA A 251 -29.71 2.89 4.45
N LYS A 252 -29.83 4.21 4.23
CA LYS A 252 -29.44 4.86 2.96
C LYS A 252 -27.93 5.00 2.75
N LEU A 253 -27.12 5.04 3.81
CA LEU A 253 -25.65 5.06 3.70
C LEU A 253 -25.13 3.87 2.89
N ILE A 254 -25.71 2.68 3.06
CA ILE A 254 -25.33 1.47 2.31
C ILE A 254 -25.53 1.67 0.80
N ASP A 255 -26.67 2.24 0.38
CA ASP A 255 -26.97 2.48 -1.04
C ASP A 255 -26.07 3.57 -1.63
N LEU A 256 -25.82 4.65 -0.88
CA LEU A 256 -24.95 5.75 -1.29
C LEU A 256 -23.47 5.31 -1.37
N GLN A 257 -23.03 4.48 -0.45
CA GLN A 257 -21.66 3.97 -0.38
C GLN A 257 -21.42 2.97 -1.53
N LYS A 258 -22.36 2.05 -1.80
CA LYS A 258 -22.37 1.26 -3.04
C LYS A 258 -22.25 2.14 -4.29
N LEU A 259 -23.04 3.22 -4.38
CA LEU A 259 -22.99 4.15 -5.52
C LEU A 259 -21.64 4.86 -5.66
N LYS A 260 -21.02 5.25 -4.54
CA LYS A 260 -19.67 5.83 -4.49
C LYS A 260 -18.60 4.82 -4.89
N ASP A 261 -18.67 3.57 -4.45
CA ASP A 261 -17.63 2.56 -4.73
C ASP A 261 -17.66 2.08 -6.18
N ARG A 262 -18.85 2.03 -6.81
CA ARG A 262 -18.99 1.90 -8.28
C ARG A 262 -18.18 2.98 -9.02
N SER A 263 -18.07 4.19 -8.46
CA SER A 263 -17.24 5.27 -9.05
C SER A 263 -15.75 5.13 -8.75
N ALA A 264 -15.37 4.57 -7.59
CA ALA A 264 -13.97 4.29 -7.26
C ALA A 264 -13.37 3.27 -8.24
N VAL A 265 -14.10 2.19 -8.54
CA VAL A 265 -13.68 1.20 -9.56
C VAL A 265 -13.62 1.82 -10.97
N ARG A 266 -14.54 2.74 -11.29
CA ARG A 266 -14.49 3.50 -12.56
C ARG A 266 -13.21 4.34 -12.67
N LEU A 267 -12.88 5.11 -11.63
CA LEU A 267 -11.67 5.93 -11.57
C LEU A 267 -10.39 5.07 -11.61
N GLN A 268 -10.39 3.91 -10.94
CA GLN A 268 -9.29 2.95 -11.02
C GLN A 268 -9.11 2.41 -12.45
N ALA A 269 -10.19 2.08 -13.14
CA ALA A 269 -10.13 1.63 -14.53
C ALA A 269 -9.66 2.75 -15.49
N GLU A 270 -10.14 3.98 -15.31
CA GLU A 270 -9.69 5.17 -16.07
C GLU A 270 -8.18 5.42 -15.88
N ARG A 271 -7.70 5.36 -14.63
CA ARG A 271 -6.28 5.48 -14.29
C ARG A 271 -5.44 4.37 -14.92
N LEU A 272 -5.85 3.10 -14.78
CA LEU A 272 -5.13 1.96 -15.34
C LEU A 272 -5.08 1.98 -16.88
N LEU A 273 -6.12 2.51 -17.54
CA LEU A 273 -6.12 2.74 -18.99
C LEU A 273 -5.09 3.81 -19.39
N HIS A 274 -4.98 4.90 -18.64
CA HIS A 274 -3.99 5.95 -18.90
C HIS A 274 -2.54 5.48 -18.64
N GLU A 275 -2.31 4.73 -17.57
CA GLU A 275 -1.02 4.07 -17.29
C GLU A 275 -0.68 3.07 -18.41
N LEU A 276 -1.66 2.29 -18.90
CA LEU A 276 -1.46 1.35 -20.00
C LEU A 276 -1.09 2.05 -21.30
N ASP A 277 -1.80 3.13 -21.65
CA ASP A 277 -1.49 3.93 -22.83
C ASP A 277 -0.05 4.46 -22.72
N THR A 278 0.36 4.99 -21.56
CA THR A 278 1.73 5.47 -21.31
C THR A 278 2.77 4.36 -21.47
N ALA A 279 2.57 3.21 -20.84
CA ALA A 279 3.50 2.06 -20.91
C ALA A 279 3.62 1.48 -22.33
N VAL A 280 2.55 1.50 -23.12
CA VAL A 280 2.57 1.10 -24.54
C VAL A 280 3.38 2.11 -25.36
N HIS A 281 3.23 3.41 -25.12
CA HIS A 281 4.01 4.45 -25.80
C HIS A 281 5.51 4.38 -25.42
N SER A 282 5.85 4.25 -24.13
CA SER A 282 7.25 4.12 -23.67
C SER A 282 7.90 2.79 -24.10
N GLY A 283 7.11 1.76 -24.36
CA GLY A 283 7.59 0.44 -24.78
C GLY A 283 7.87 -0.53 -23.63
N GLU A 284 7.40 -0.22 -22.42
CA GLU A 284 7.51 -1.05 -21.21
C GLU A 284 6.60 -2.29 -21.28
N ARG A 285 6.99 -3.27 -22.09
CA ARG A 285 6.18 -4.47 -22.40
C ARG A 285 5.70 -5.23 -21.16
N GLU A 286 6.55 -5.38 -20.15
CA GLU A 286 6.20 -6.10 -18.92
C GLU A 286 5.19 -5.33 -18.08
N HIS A 287 5.40 -4.02 -17.89
CA HIS A 287 4.47 -3.17 -17.16
C HIS A 287 3.10 -3.09 -17.87
N ALA A 288 3.11 -2.92 -19.20
CA ALA A 288 1.90 -2.97 -20.01
C ALA A 288 1.16 -4.32 -19.88
N ALA A 289 1.87 -5.45 -19.82
CA ALA A 289 1.24 -6.77 -19.60
C ALA A 289 0.59 -6.89 -18.21
N GLN A 290 1.26 -6.39 -17.16
CA GLN A 290 0.69 -6.35 -15.80
C GLN A 290 -0.57 -5.47 -15.73
N LEU A 291 -0.56 -4.31 -16.38
CA LEU A 291 -1.71 -3.40 -16.46
C LEU A 291 -2.88 -4.01 -17.22
N LYS A 292 -2.62 -4.69 -18.35
CA LYS A 292 -3.64 -5.47 -19.09
C LYS A 292 -4.28 -6.54 -18.22
N HIS A 293 -3.49 -7.27 -17.43
CA HIS A 293 -4.01 -8.30 -16.52
C HIS A 293 -4.95 -7.69 -15.46
N LYS A 294 -4.56 -6.58 -14.82
CA LYS A 294 -5.41 -5.84 -13.86
C LYS A 294 -6.72 -5.37 -14.50
N LEU A 295 -6.65 -4.77 -15.69
CA LEU A 295 -7.82 -4.30 -16.44
C LEU A 295 -8.76 -5.45 -16.85
N HIS A 296 -8.22 -6.62 -17.22
CA HIS A 296 -9.03 -7.81 -17.47
C HIS A 296 -9.72 -8.33 -16.20
N GLY A 297 -9.06 -8.30 -15.05
CA GLY A 297 -9.67 -8.64 -13.76
C GLY A 297 -10.87 -7.73 -13.46
N LEU A 298 -10.69 -6.41 -13.60
CA LEU A 298 -11.78 -5.44 -13.46
C LEU A 298 -12.91 -5.66 -14.49
N ALA A 299 -12.58 -5.91 -15.75
CA ALA A 299 -13.59 -6.11 -16.80
C ALA A 299 -14.42 -7.40 -16.59
N ARG A 300 -13.85 -8.43 -15.95
CA ARG A 300 -14.51 -9.72 -15.68
C ARG A 300 -15.36 -9.74 -14.42
N ASN A 301 -14.95 -9.06 -13.34
CA ASN A 301 -15.74 -9.01 -12.10
C ASN A 301 -17.03 -8.20 -12.34
N THR A 302 -18.19 -8.87 -12.43
CA THR A 302 -19.50 -8.25 -12.69
C THR A 302 -20.03 -7.41 -11.53
N GLU A 303 -19.57 -7.67 -10.30
CA GLU A 303 -20.08 -7.07 -9.06
C GLU A 303 -19.41 -5.72 -8.75
N ASN A 304 -18.24 -5.45 -9.33
CA ASN A 304 -17.44 -4.24 -9.10
C ASN A 304 -18.04 -2.92 -9.65
N GLY A 305 -19.31 -2.92 -10.09
CA GLY A 305 -20.00 -1.70 -10.46
C GLY A 305 -19.77 -1.17 -11.89
N LEU A 306 -18.83 -1.73 -12.66
CA LEU A 306 -18.61 -1.28 -14.03
C LEU A 306 -19.81 -1.60 -14.92
N SER A 307 -20.33 -0.59 -15.61
CA SER A 307 -21.45 -0.74 -16.55
C SER A 307 -21.05 -1.57 -17.78
N PRO A 308 -22.01 -2.19 -18.50
CA PRO A 308 -21.72 -2.91 -19.74
C PRO A 308 -21.00 -2.05 -20.78
N GLN A 309 -21.27 -0.75 -20.84
CA GLN A 309 -20.60 0.20 -21.73
C GLN A 309 -19.13 0.42 -21.31
N GLN A 310 -18.84 0.55 -20.01
CA GLN A 310 -17.48 0.70 -19.51
C GLN A 310 -16.65 -0.57 -19.74
N ARG A 311 -17.24 -1.75 -19.56
CA ARG A 311 -16.58 -3.03 -19.87
C ARG A 311 -16.23 -3.13 -21.36
N ARG A 312 -17.16 -2.76 -22.26
CA ARG A 312 -16.91 -2.67 -23.71
C ARG A 312 -15.79 -1.66 -24.03
N MET A 313 -15.76 -0.51 -23.38
CA MET A 313 -14.70 0.50 -23.55
C MET A 313 -13.32 -0.03 -23.15
N ILE A 314 -13.21 -0.68 -21.98
CA ILE A 314 -11.97 -1.33 -21.51
C ILE A 314 -11.53 -2.40 -22.51
N SER A 315 -12.42 -3.31 -22.94
CA SER A 315 -12.10 -4.35 -23.92
C SER A 315 -11.64 -3.78 -25.26
N SER A 316 -12.27 -2.69 -25.73
CA SER A 316 -11.88 -2.01 -26.98
C SER A 316 -10.47 -1.38 -26.88
N ARG A 317 -10.16 -0.71 -25.76
CA ARG A 317 -8.82 -0.14 -25.50
C ARG A 317 -7.74 -1.22 -25.35
N LEU A 318 -8.03 -2.32 -24.66
CA LEU A 318 -7.10 -3.46 -24.56
C LEU A 318 -6.74 -4.00 -25.95
N GLY A 319 -7.75 -4.26 -26.80
CA GLY A 319 -7.52 -4.70 -28.18
C GLY A 319 -6.82 -3.66 -29.07
N ALA A 320 -7.00 -2.36 -28.81
CA ALA A 320 -6.24 -1.31 -29.48
C ALA A 320 -4.75 -1.32 -29.05
N ALA A 321 -4.48 -1.48 -27.75
CA ALA A 321 -3.13 -1.62 -27.21
C ALA A 321 -2.40 -2.88 -27.73
N ASP A 322 -3.12 -3.98 -27.97
CA ASP A 322 -2.57 -5.17 -28.64
C ASP A 322 -2.21 -4.88 -30.10
N ARG A 323 -3.10 -4.22 -30.85
CA ARG A 323 -2.82 -3.81 -32.24
C ARG A 323 -1.64 -2.84 -32.34
N SER A 324 -1.54 -1.85 -31.46
CA SER A 324 -0.39 -0.91 -31.43
C SER A 324 0.93 -1.60 -31.05
N ALA A 325 0.88 -2.63 -30.19
CA ALA A 325 2.06 -3.44 -29.86
C ALA A 325 2.50 -4.33 -31.04
N ALA A 326 1.55 -4.87 -31.82
CA ALA A 326 1.81 -5.71 -33.00
C ALA A 326 2.19 -4.90 -34.25
N ALA A 327 1.63 -3.70 -34.43
CA ALA A 327 1.86 -2.83 -35.58
C ALA A 327 3.10 -1.94 -35.47
N ARG A 328 3.79 -1.93 -34.30
CA ARG A 328 5.09 -1.26 -34.20
C ARG A 328 6.06 -1.96 -35.16
N PRO A 329 6.67 -1.24 -36.13
CA PRO A 329 7.67 -1.84 -37.00
C PRO A 329 8.77 -2.43 -36.13
N ARG A 330 9.35 -3.57 -36.56
CA ARG A 330 10.53 -4.18 -35.90
C ARG A 330 11.51 -3.05 -35.59
N ALA A 331 11.72 -2.77 -34.30
CA ALA A 331 12.68 -1.75 -33.89
C ALA A 331 14.00 -2.08 -34.60
N SER A 332 14.46 -1.14 -35.42
CA SER A 332 15.71 -1.29 -36.17
C SER A 332 16.77 -1.68 -35.17
N ALA A 333 17.51 -2.77 -35.47
CA ALA A 333 18.53 -3.28 -34.57
C ALA A 333 19.43 -2.10 -34.14
N PRO A 334 19.68 -1.91 -32.83
CA PRO A 334 20.35 -0.71 -32.33
C PRO A 334 21.65 -0.53 -33.09
N SER A 335 21.85 0.69 -33.61
CA SER A 335 23.02 0.97 -34.44
C SER A 335 24.30 0.71 -33.65
N VAL A 336 25.38 0.39 -34.36
CA VAL A 336 26.69 0.15 -33.72
C VAL A 336 27.11 1.31 -32.82
N GLY A 337 26.76 2.55 -33.17
CA GLY A 337 26.97 3.72 -32.32
C GLY A 337 26.21 3.67 -30.99
N GLN A 338 24.92 3.30 -31.02
CA GLN A 338 24.10 3.18 -29.80
C GLN A 338 24.64 2.11 -28.86
N LEU A 339 25.01 0.94 -29.40
CA LEU A 339 25.60 -0.16 -28.61
C LEU A 339 26.93 0.26 -27.95
N VAL A 340 27.77 1.02 -28.66
CA VAL A 340 29.03 1.53 -28.11
C VAL A 340 28.80 2.57 -27.03
N THR A 341 27.90 3.55 -27.25
CA THR A 341 27.57 4.57 -26.25
C THR A 341 27.02 3.94 -24.97
N GLU A 342 26.06 3.01 -25.10
CA GLU A 342 25.45 2.31 -23.95
C GLU A 342 26.49 1.50 -23.16
N ALA A 343 27.46 0.86 -23.84
CA ALA A 343 28.55 0.13 -23.20
C ALA A 343 29.50 1.04 -22.42
N VAL A 344 29.85 2.21 -22.97
CA VAL A 344 30.66 3.24 -22.31
C VAL A 344 29.96 3.76 -21.06
N GLU A 345 28.71 4.21 -21.19
CA GLU A 345 27.91 4.76 -20.08
C GLU A 345 27.75 3.76 -18.93
N LYS A 346 27.44 2.49 -19.23
CA LYS A 346 27.33 1.42 -18.22
C LYS A 346 28.64 1.19 -17.48
N LEU A 347 29.78 1.21 -18.19
CA LEU A 347 31.10 0.99 -17.61
C LEU A 347 31.52 2.17 -16.72
N GLU A 348 31.32 3.41 -17.19
CA GLU A 348 31.60 4.63 -16.41
C GLU A 348 30.69 4.75 -15.18
N ALA A 349 29.40 4.40 -15.30
CA ALA A 349 28.48 4.37 -14.16
C ALA A 349 28.91 3.32 -13.12
N ALA A 350 29.41 2.16 -13.54
CA ALA A 350 29.94 1.15 -12.62
C ALA A 350 31.22 1.61 -11.90
N VAL A 351 32.12 2.30 -12.62
CA VAL A 351 33.34 2.91 -12.03
C VAL A 351 32.97 3.99 -11.01
N ARG A 352 32.05 4.91 -11.35
CA ARG A 352 31.55 5.95 -10.43
C ARG A 352 30.91 5.38 -9.16
N LYS A 353 30.20 4.25 -9.27
CA LYS A 353 29.55 3.57 -8.13
C LYS A 353 30.49 2.69 -7.29
N GLY A 354 31.74 2.52 -7.70
CA GLY A 354 32.71 1.69 -6.97
C GLY A 354 32.44 0.18 -7.00
N ASP A 355 31.59 -0.31 -7.92
CA ASP A 355 31.22 -1.73 -7.99
C ASP A 355 32.29 -2.53 -8.75
N ARG A 356 33.32 -2.97 -8.02
CA ARG A 356 34.46 -3.72 -8.56
C ARG A 356 34.04 -4.95 -9.40
N ARG A 357 33.03 -5.72 -8.96
CA ARG A 357 32.57 -6.93 -9.67
C ARG A 357 31.89 -6.58 -10.99
N ARG A 358 31.06 -5.54 -11.00
CA ARG A 358 30.37 -5.05 -12.21
C ARG A 358 31.33 -4.37 -13.19
N VAL A 359 32.31 -3.59 -12.70
CA VAL A 359 33.37 -3.00 -13.54
C VAL A 359 34.18 -4.10 -14.23
N GLU A 360 34.55 -5.19 -13.53
CA GLU A 360 35.29 -6.27 -14.16
C GLU A 360 34.49 -7.00 -15.25
N ARG A 361 33.19 -7.27 -15.00
CA ARG A 361 32.30 -7.89 -15.99
C ARG A 361 32.15 -7.00 -17.23
N LEU A 362 31.70 -5.76 -17.05
CA LEU A 362 31.46 -4.82 -18.16
C LEU A 362 32.75 -4.51 -18.94
N ARG A 363 33.92 -4.53 -18.30
CA ARG A 363 35.22 -4.41 -19.00
C ARG A 363 35.48 -5.61 -19.92
N LYS A 364 35.18 -6.84 -19.50
CA LYS A 364 35.29 -8.04 -20.35
C LYS A 364 34.32 -7.96 -21.53
N ASP A 365 33.06 -7.62 -21.27
CA ASP A 365 32.02 -7.46 -22.29
C ASP A 365 32.40 -6.39 -23.33
N ALA A 366 32.87 -5.22 -22.87
CA ALA A 366 33.37 -4.14 -23.75
C ALA A 366 34.62 -4.55 -24.54
N THR A 367 35.50 -5.38 -23.98
CA THR A 367 36.70 -5.88 -24.68
C THR A 367 36.29 -6.85 -25.80
N ALA A 368 35.35 -7.76 -25.53
CA ALA A 368 34.79 -8.65 -26.54
C ALA A 368 34.04 -7.85 -27.62
N MET A 369 33.30 -6.80 -27.24
CA MET A 369 32.65 -5.89 -28.19
C MET A 369 33.65 -5.21 -29.14
N VAL A 370 34.79 -4.72 -28.64
CA VAL A 370 35.86 -4.16 -29.50
C VAL A 370 36.38 -5.19 -30.52
N GLN A 371 36.42 -6.48 -30.17
CA GLN A 371 36.85 -7.55 -31.08
C GLN A 371 35.77 -7.88 -32.12
N THR A 372 34.50 -7.97 -31.73
CA THR A 372 33.40 -8.34 -32.63
C THR A 372 32.94 -7.22 -33.56
N LEU A 373 33.14 -5.95 -33.19
CA LEU A 373 32.71 -4.82 -34.00
C LEU A 373 33.51 -4.67 -35.31
N GLY A 374 34.78 -5.09 -35.36
CA GLY A 374 35.59 -5.12 -36.58
C GLY A 374 35.53 -3.81 -37.38
N SER A 375 35.20 -3.90 -38.67
CA SER A 375 35.00 -2.76 -39.58
C SER A 375 33.62 -2.09 -39.49
N ARG A 376 32.71 -2.60 -38.65
CA ARG A 376 31.33 -2.06 -38.52
C ARG A 376 31.23 -0.85 -37.59
N ALA A 377 32.26 -0.58 -36.80
CA ALA A 377 32.34 0.59 -35.92
C ALA A 377 33.31 1.63 -36.50
N THR A 378 33.02 2.91 -36.29
CA THR A 378 33.94 3.98 -36.68
C THR A 378 35.17 4.01 -35.76
N THR A 379 36.29 4.52 -36.26
CA THR A 379 37.52 4.72 -35.48
C THR A 379 37.26 5.53 -34.20
N ALA A 380 36.33 6.50 -34.24
CA ALA A 380 35.91 7.29 -33.08
C ALA A 380 35.19 6.43 -32.03
N GLN A 381 34.25 5.56 -32.44
CA GLN A 381 33.53 4.64 -31.55
C GLN A 381 34.50 3.65 -30.88
N VAL A 382 35.39 3.03 -31.64
CA VAL A 382 36.40 2.11 -31.12
C VAL A 382 37.36 2.83 -30.15
N SER A 383 37.77 4.06 -30.46
CA SER A 383 38.60 4.90 -29.58
C SER A 383 37.90 5.22 -28.26
N MET A 384 36.61 5.61 -28.31
CA MET A 384 35.79 5.90 -27.13
C MET A 384 35.69 4.68 -26.19
N LEU A 385 35.35 3.50 -26.74
CA LEU A 385 35.22 2.27 -25.96
C LEU A 385 36.56 1.82 -25.35
N ARG A 386 37.67 1.95 -26.10
CA ARG A 386 39.03 1.68 -25.59
C ARG A 386 39.45 2.61 -24.46
N LYS A 387 39.07 3.89 -24.50
CA LYS A 387 39.31 4.84 -23.39
C LYS A 387 38.58 4.41 -22.11
N ALA A 388 37.29 4.07 -22.21
CA ALA A 388 36.49 3.59 -21.09
C ALA A 388 37.05 2.28 -20.48
N ILE A 389 37.45 1.31 -21.32
CA ILE A 389 38.14 0.07 -20.88
C ILE A 389 39.42 0.38 -20.11
N THR A 390 40.22 1.34 -20.59
CA THR A 390 41.48 1.74 -19.96
C THR A 390 41.25 2.39 -18.60
N GLN A 391 40.23 3.24 -18.48
CA GLN A 391 39.84 3.87 -17.22
C GLN A 391 39.33 2.84 -16.20
N ALA A 392 38.48 1.91 -16.61
CA ALA A 392 38.04 0.78 -15.80
C ALA A 392 39.22 -0.07 -15.30
N GLN A 393 40.21 -0.33 -16.15
CA GLN A 393 41.41 -1.08 -15.77
C GLN A 393 42.31 -0.34 -14.76
N ARG A 394 42.42 1.00 -14.86
CA ARG A 394 43.09 1.83 -13.85
C ARG A 394 42.37 1.74 -12.50
N TYR A 395 41.04 1.85 -12.49
CA TYR A 395 40.22 1.69 -11.29
C TYR A 395 40.39 0.31 -10.62
N LEU A 396 40.40 -0.78 -11.39
CA LEU A 396 40.61 -2.14 -10.86
C LEU A 396 42.00 -2.34 -10.25
N ARG A 397 43.03 -1.66 -10.77
CA ARG A 397 44.40 -1.66 -10.20
C ARG A 397 44.46 -0.85 -8.90
N ALA A 398 43.92 0.36 -8.87
CA ALA A 398 43.92 1.23 -7.69
C ALA A 398 43.13 0.62 -6.50
N SER A 399 41.99 -0.03 -6.77
CA SER A 399 41.23 -0.73 -5.73
C SER A 399 41.93 -2.00 -5.21
N ALA A 400 42.83 -2.62 -5.98
CA ALA A 400 43.60 -3.78 -5.54
C ALA A 400 44.81 -3.41 -4.64
N SER A 401 45.44 -2.25 -4.86
CA SER A 401 46.51 -1.77 -3.97
C SER A 401 45.96 -1.27 -2.64
N SER A 402 44.78 -0.65 -2.64
CA SER A 402 44.09 -0.20 -1.41
C SER A 402 43.79 -1.36 -0.44
N SER A 403 43.41 -2.54 -0.95
CA SER A 403 43.09 -3.70 -0.10
C SER A 403 44.31 -4.39 0.53
N ARG A 404 45.54 -3.97 0.21
CA ARG A 404 46.78 -4.59 0.71
C ARG A 404 47.46 -3.85 1.86
N LYS A 405 46.93 -2.73 2.36
CA LYS A 405 47.44 -2.13 3.60
C LYS A 405 47.07 -3.05 4.78
N PRO A 406 48.05 -3.62 5.52
CA PRO A 406 47.74 -4.37 6.72
C PRO A 406 47.11 -3.43 7.74
N LYS A 407 46.06 -3.89 8.43
CA LYS A 407 45.61 -3.25 9.67
C LYS A 407 46.73 -3.43 10.69
N ARG A 408 47.38 -2.32 11.07
CA ARG A 408 48.13 -2.22 12.31
C ARG A 408 47.16 -1.96 13.46
#